data_AF-A0A0E4FZN0-F1
#
_entry.id   AF-A0A0E4FZN0-F1
#
_cell.length_a   1.000
_cell.length_b   1.000
_cell.length_c   1.000
_cell.angle_alpha   90.00
_cell.angle_beta   90.00
_cell.angle_gamma   90.00
#
_symmetry.space_group_name_H-M   'P 1'
#
loop_
_entity.id
_entity.type
_entity.pdbx_description
1 polymer ?
#
loop_
_entity_poly.entity_id
_entity_poly.type
_entity_poly.pdbx_seq_one_letter_code
_entity_poly.pdbx_strand_id
1 'polypeptide(L)'
;MGTLRYQVLSPSGITIGTDFYAQNSIVTLTAEGAKYLLLNKQIGLATGQQAPAGEPPAPNEDDVYLDVRYNGVIETMSLTKLRSMFPSIKGDAGPLGPKGPAGPQGEKGLKGDTGRGIALKGIVATNLDLPASAGEGDVWLAEETGRGYAWSDGNWKDIGAFRGPQGGPGPAGPAGPRGLKGDQGIAGPKGEPGLKGDPGDPGDPTYAYRAEAGMTAAEASATSAAASNAAAAGHEANARSYKQAAETAATNAAASETSANQHMVDAAASRDAAAGSALSAGTSAGVATTAASNAQGYATSAQTFAENAASAQGAAADAVTKINEFKGIYYGGLTVDPATDPLGAAPNAGDFYFNTVSKKFRTYDGAAWNDMVSVGTLKRFIFSATAGQTTFTGADAFAKTLAYTAGAVEVVVNGMWLPYSDYTASNGTSIVLNSACVGGDVVYVFAMSAYSASDTLQKSTNGSDILDKAAFRTNLGLTSIATAAVGQIPGTTGTTQPASGMRGERISVSGSLNFAGSGTPGNICFIDVPAGVWDLDFFSIFGGPGATTSSDWITAISTVSASVGSGAIGFTPHTRHPSGADYSICHTAPRIRVTPAATTRYYLNAQASWSGAGYSVSGTLQATRVS
;
A
#
# COMPACT_ATOMS: atom_id res chain seq x y z
N MET A 1 17.66 7.77 29.36
CA MET A 1 18.47 6.67 28.79
C MET A 1 17.82 6.26 27.49
N GLY A 2 18.56 6.23 26.38
CA GLY A 2 18.01 5.90 25.06
C GLY A 2 17.86 4.40 24.86
N THR A 3 16.71 3.94 24.37
CA THR A 3 16.45 2.52 24.09
C THR A 3 17.11 2.11 22.77
N LEU A 4 18.40 1.79 22.82
CA LEU A 4 19.13 1.22 21.69
C LEU A 4 18.54 -0.14 21.32
N ARG A 5 17.89 -0.23 20.15
CA ARG A 5 17.41 -1.50 19.59
C ARG A 5 18.55 -2.17 18.84
N TYR A 6 19.13 -3.22 19.43
CA TYR A 6 20.11 -4.07 18.76
C TYR A 6 19.39 -5.09 17.86
N GLN A 7 19.91 -5.31 16.65
CA GLN A 7 19.39 -6.29 15.69
C GLN A 7 20.29 -7.52 15.68
N VAL A 8 19.70 -8.72 15.83
CA VAL A 8 20.45 -9.99 15.82
C VAL A 8 20.82 -10.34 14.39
N LEU A 9 22.11 -10.39 14.07
CA LEU A 9 22.60 -10.63 12.71
C LEU A 9 22.95 -12.09 12.39
N SER A 10 23.15 -12.96 13.38
CA SER A 10 23.11 -14.43 13.19
C SER A 10 23.06 -15.17 14.54
N PRO A 11 22.21 -16.20 14.71
CA PRO A 11 22.15 -16.98 15.95
C PRO A 11 23.19 -18.12 15.96
N SER A 12 24.48 -17.78 16.09
CA SER A 12 25.51 -18.76 16.49
C SER A 12 25.40 -19.01 18.00
N GLY A 13 24.50 -19.92 18.39
CA GLY A 13 24.13 -20.14 19.78
C GLY A 13 23.90 -21.59 20.17
N ILE A 14 24.10 -21.88 21.46
CA ILE A 14 23.88 -23.22 22.02
C ILE A 14 22.39 -23.54 21.94
N THR A 15 22.04 -24.64 21.28
CA THR A 15 20.67 -25.17 21.26
C THR A 15 20.52 -26.17 22.40
N ILE A 16 19.66 -25.86 23.38
CA ILE A 16 19.39 -26.77 24.50
C ILE A 16 18.44 -27.87 24.00
N GLY A 17 18.95 -29.11 23.98
CA GLY A 17 18.17 -30.29 23.57
C GLY A 17 16.95 -30.55 24.46
N THR A 18 15.99 -31.30 23.94
CA THR A 18 14.73 -31.64 24.62
C THR A 18 14.90 -32.28 26.00
N ASP A 19 16.02 -32.94 26.21
CA ASP A 19 16.31 -33.78 27.37
C ASP A 19 16.51 -32.96 28.66
N PHE A 20 16.78 -31.65 28.53
CA PHE A 20 16.93 -30.75 29.68
C PHE A 20 15.60 -30.44 30.40
N TYR A 21 14.45 -30.69 29.75
CA TYR A 21 13.12 -30.35 30.30
C TYR A 21 12.47 -31.47 31.14
N ALA A 22 13.19 -32.55 31.46
CA ALA A 22 12.67 -33.60 32.35
C ALA A 22 12.52 -33.15 33.82
N GLN A 23 13.21 -32.08 34.25
CA GLN A 23 13.13 -31.56 35.63
C GLN A 23 13.19 -30.03 35.69
N ASN A 24 12.01 -29.42 35.84
CA ASN A 24 11.66 -28.11 36.43
C ASN A 24 12.80 -27.11 36.81
N SER A 25 13.69 -26.78 35.88
CA SER A 25 14.83 -25.88 36.10
C SER A 25 14.60 -24.54 35.40
N ILE A 26 14.53 -23.48 36.21
CA ILE A 26 14.44 -22.09 35.72
C ILE A 26 15.86 -21.54 35.69
N VAL A 27 16.34 -21.19 34.49
CA VAL A 27 17.62 -20.50 34.31
C VAL A 27 17.39 -19.00 34.46
N THR A 28 18.10 -18.36 35.39
CA THR A 28 18.08 -16.91 35.61
C THR A 28 19.49 -16.37 35.43
N LEU A 29 19.67 -15.32 34.62
CA LEU A 29 20.96 -14.68 34.39
C LEU A 29 21.23 -13.61 35.46
N THR A 30 22.49 -13.46 35.86
CA THR A 30 22.96 -12.37 36.73
C THR A 30 23.04 -11.03 35.97
N ALA A 31 23.20 -9.93 36.70
CA ALA A 31 23.08 -8.57 36.15
C ALA A 31 24.07 -8.24 35.01
N GLU A 32 25.25 -8.88 34.98
CA GLU A 32 26.25 -8.69 33.92
C GLU A 32 25.92 -9.51 32.64
N GLY A 33 25.08 -10.55 32.75
CA GLY A 33 24.58 -11.34 31.62
C GLY A 33 23.48 -10.66 30.80
N ALA A 34 23.00 -9.48 31.21
CA ALA A 34 21.83 -8.81 30.63
C ALA A 34 22.02 -8.28 29.19
N LYS A 35 23.20 -8.43 28.56
CA LYS A 35 23.40 -8.16 27.12
C LYS A 35 22.92 -9.31 26.21
N TYR A 36 22.48 -10.45 26.75
CA TYR A 36 22.01 -11.60 25.98
C TYR A 36 20.48 -11.82 26.07
N LEU A 37 19.81 -11.81 24.91
CA LEU A 37 18.38 -12.12 24.79
C LEU A 37 18.18 -13.64 24.66
N LEU A 38 17.41 -14.24 25.57
CA LEU A 38 16.78 -15.54 25.31
C LEU A 38 15.67 -15.35 24.26
N LEU A 39 15.92 -15.79 23.04
CA LEU A 39 14.88 -16.03 22.03
C LEU A 39 14.88 -17.52 21.65
N ASN A 40 13.70 -18.13 21.60
CA ASN A 40 13.45 -19.45 21.02
C ASN A 40 14.47 -20.56 21.40
N LYS A 41 14.80 -20.70 22.69
CA LYS A 41 15.66 -21.77 23.25
C LYS A 41 17.13 -21.75 22.81
N GLN A 42 17.65 -20.61 22.38
CA GLN A 42 19.07 -20.43 22.04
C GLN A 42 19.71 -19.29 22.83
N ILE A 43 20.97 -19.49 23.25
CA ILE A 43 21.85 -18.44 23.79
C ILE A 43 22.87 -18.12 22.70
N GLY A 44 22.71 -16.97 22.02
CA GLY A 44 23.57 -16.57 20.90
C GLY A 44 24.71 -15.63 21.31
N LEU A 45 25.94 -15.95 20.92
CA LEU A 45 27.10 -15.07 21.08
C LEU A 45 27.13 -14.01 19.98
N ALA A 46 27.32 -12.74 20.35
CA ALA A 46 27.46 -11.64 19.41
C ALA A 46 28.88 -11.63 18.81
N THR A 47 29.06 -12.28 17.65
CA THR A 47 30.31 -12.22 16.89
C THR A 47 30.33 -11.00 15.97
N GLY A 48 31.44 -10.25 15.99
CA GLY A 48 31.46 -8.89 15.47
C GLY A 48 31.90 -8.75 14.01
N GLN A 49 31.17 -7.91 13.27
CA GLN A 49 31.74 -7.04 12.25
C GLN A 49 31.16 -5.62 12.46
N GLN A 50 32.05 -4.65 12.65
CA GLN A 50 31.79 -3.21 12.66
C GLN A 50 30.88 -2.64 13.77
N ALA A 51 31.38 -2.65 15.02
CA ALA A 51 31.00 -1.65 16.01
C ALA A 51 31.79 -0.34 15.80
N PRO A 52 31.24 0.86 16.08
CA PRO A 52 31.99 2.11 16.08
C PRO A 52 33.10 2.09 17.15
N ALA A 53 34.25 2.72 16.87
CA ALA A 53 35.40 2.69 17.77
C ALA A 53 35.08 3.33 19.14
N GLY A 54 35.22 2.57 20.24
CA GLY A 54 35.12 3.13 21.59
C GLY A 54 34.93 2.16 22.78
N GLU A 55 34.31 0.98 22.60
CA GLU A 55 34.10 0.00 23.71
C GLU A 55 35.21 -1.08 23.78
N PRO A 56 35.48 -1.64 24.98
CA PRO A 56 36.45 -2.72 25.17
C PRO A 56 36.01 -4.03 24.47
N PRO A 57 36.95 -4.96 24.20
CA PRO A 57 36.65 -6.22 23.53
C PRO A 57 35.65 -7.09 24.32
N ALA A 58 34.94 -7.96 23.60
CA ALA A 58 33.96 -8.88 24.19
C ALA A 58 34.61 -9.78 25.27
N PRO A 59 33.92 -10.05 26.39
CA PRO A 59 34.44 -10.90 27.48
C PRO A 59 34.60 -12.36 27.04
N ASN A 60 35.43 -13.11 27.77
CA ASN A 60 35.73 -14.52 27.49
C ASN A 60 34.54 -15.44 27.88
N GLU A 61 34.43 -16.64 27.31
CA GLU A 61 33.38 -17.61 27.71
C GLU A 61 33.49 -18.02 29.20
N ASP A 62 34.69 -17.95 29.78
CA ASP A 62 34.91 -18.22 31.21
C ASP A 62 34.32 -17.16 32.16
N ASP A 63 34.11 -15.92 31.67
CA ASP A 63 33.53 -14.82 32.45
C ASP A 63 31.99 -14.92 32.54
N VAL A 64 31.37 -15.89 31.85
CA VAL A 64 29.92 -16.08 31.81
C VAL A 64 29.51 -17.21 32.77
N TYR A 65 28.93 -16.81 33.90
CA TYR A 65 28.43 -17.71 34.95
C TYR A 65 26.91 -17.94 34.86
N LEU A 66 26.50 -19.17 35.18
CA LEU A 66 25.11 -19.66 35.18
C LEU A 66 24.78 -20.30 36.52
N ASP A 67 23.64 -19.94 37.11
CA ASP A 67 23.07 -20.61 38.28
C ASP A 67 22.22 -21.81 37.84
N VAL A 68 22.66 -23.01 38.17
CA VAL A 68 21.93 -24.25 37.89
C VAL A 68 21.26 -24.73 39.19
N ARG A 69 19.95 -25.03 39.12
CA ARG A 69 19.20 -25.62 40.24
C ARG A 69 18.95 -27.11 40.03
N TYR A 70 19.37 -27.93 41.00
CA TYR A 70 19.10 -29.36 41.03
C TYR A 70 18.78 -29.80 42.47
N ASN A 71 17.71 -30.59 42.66
CA ASN A 71 17.24 -31.07 43.97
C ASN A 71 17.16 -30.00 45.09
N GLY A 72 16.82 -28.75 44.74
CA GLY A 72 16.67 -27.65 45.71
C GLY A 72 17.96 -26.92 46.09
N VAL A 73 19.12 -27.35 45.59
CA VAL A 73 20.40 -26.65 45.73
C VAL A 73 20.64 -25.77 44.50
N ILE A 74 21.27 -24.60 44.68
CA ILE A 74 21.74 -23.71 43.62
C ILE A 74 23.26 -23.83 43.54
N GLU A 75 23.81 -24.07 42.35
CA GLU A 75 25.25 -24.09 42.13
C GLU A 75 25.61 -23.23 40.91
N THR A 76 26.53 -22.28 41.11
CA THR A 76 27.00 -21.35 40.08
C THR A 76 28.19 -21.93 39.33
N MET A 77 28.12 -22.02 38.00
CA MET A 77 29.20 -22.57 37.17
C MET A 77 29.41 -21.77 35.87
N SER A 78 30.65 -21.74 35.37
CA SER A 78 30.95 -21.08 34.08
C SER A 78 30.45 -21.92 32.89
N LEU A 79 30.22 -21.26 31.75
CA LEU A 79 29.77 -21.91 30.52
C LEU A 79 30.70 -23.05 30.08
N THR A 80 32.01 -22.86 30.23
CA THR A 80 33.07 -23.86 29.98
C THR A 80 32.89 -25.13 30.83
N LYS A 81 32.52 -24.98 32.10
CA LYS A 81 32.26 -26.12 33.01
C LYS A 81 31.01 -26.89 32.58
N LEU A 82 29.94 -26.20 32.19
CA LEU A 82 28.70 -26.82 31.75
C LEU A 82 28.92 -27.70 30.50
N ARG A 83 29.70 -27.23 29.51
CA ARG A 83 30.03 -28.01 28.30
C ARG A 83 30.82 -29.29 28.62
N SER A 84 31.69 -29.28 29.62
CA SER A 84 32.46 -30.48 30.00
C SER A 84 31.63 -31.52 30.75
N MET A 85 30.56 -31.10 31.45
CA MET A 85 29.64 -31.98 32.16
C MET A 85 28.59 -32.63 31.25
N PHE A 86 28.26 -32.03 30.10
CA PHE A 86 27.29 -32.57 29.14
C PHE A 86 27.89 -32.70 27.72
N PRO A 87 28.68 -33.75 27.45
CA PRO A 87 29.43 -33.90 26.19
C PRO A 87 28.58 -34.04 24.91
N SER A 88 27.27 -34.29 25.05
CA SER A 88 26.31 -34.30 23.94
C SER A 88 25.97 -32.90 23.40
N ILE A 89 26.34 -31.83 24.10
CA ILE A 89 26.12 -30.43 23.68
C ILE A 89 27.35 -29.89 22.92
N LYS A 90 27.89 -30.70 21.99
CA LYS A 90 29.12 -30.41 21.26
C LYS A 90 28.83 -30.04 19.81
N GLY A 91 29.01 -28.76 19.49
CA GLY A 91 29.34 -28.33 18.13
C GLY A 91 30.86 -28.20 18.04
N ASP A 92 31.50 -28.90 17.11
CA ASP A 92 32.95 -28.85 16.94
C ASP A 92 33.41 -27.53 16.33
N ALA A 93 34.48 -26.94 16.90
CA ALA A 93 35.19 -25.82 16.30
C ALA A 93 36.24 -26.35 15.29
N GLY A 94 36.17 -25.87 14.04
CA GLY A 94 37.16 -26.21 13.00
C GLY A 94 38.42 -25.32 13.05
N PRO A 95 39.58 -25.83 12.60
CA PRO A 95 40.85 -25.07 12.60
C PRO A 95 40.93 -24.00 11.50
N LEU A 96 41.83 -23.03 11.70
CA LEU A 96 42.10 -21.90 10.81
C LEU A 96 42.72 -22.36 9.47
N GLY A 97 42.12 -21.96 8.33
CA GLY A 97 42.52 -22.41 6.98
C GLY A 97 43.67 -21.62 6.32
N PRO A 98 44.04 -22.00 5.08
CA PRO A 98 43.90 -21.00 4.01
C PRO A 98 43.48 -21.52 2.60
N LYS A 99 42.75 -20.63 1.89
CA LYS A 99 42.56 -20.47 0.42
C LYS A 99 41.73 -21.52 -0.37
N GLY A 100 40.55 -21.10 -0.85
CA GLY A 100 39.58 -21.88 -1.67
C GLY A 100 39.99 -22.07 -3.15
N PRO A 101 39.19 -22.78 -3.98
CA PRO A 101 37.74 -22.56 -4.22
C PRO A 101 36.84 -23.67 -3.59
N ALA A 102 35.54 -23.89 -3.87
CA ALA A 102 34.62 -23.39 -4.92
C ALA A 102 33.15 -23.21 -4.41
N GLY A 103 32.16 -23.14 -5.32
CA GLY A 103 30.74 -22.83 -5.02
C GLY A 103 29.88 -24.03 -4.55
N PRO A 104 28.84 -23.80 -3.73
CA PRO A 104 28.11 -24.87 -3.04
C PRO A 104 27.00 -25.54 -3.86
N GLN A 105 26.82 -26.84 -3.61
CA GLN A 105 25.64 -27.63 -3.99
C GLN A 105 24.48 -27.36 -3.02
N GLY A 106 23.27 -27.16 -3.55
CA GLY A 106 22.08 -26.79 -2.77
C GLY A 106 21.42 -27.93 -1.98
N GLU A 107 20.70 -27.56 -0.92
CA GLU A 107 20.08 -28.49 0.04
C GLU A 107 18.74 -29.08 -0.41
N LYS A 108 18.35 -30.19 0.24
CA LYS A 108 17.15 -30.98 -0.02
C LYS A 108 15.88 -30.24 0.44
N GLY A 109 14.91 -30.08 -0.47
CA GLY A 109 13.81 -29.12 -0.33
C GLY A 109 12.71 -29.42 0.70
N LEU A 110 11.90 -28.39 0.96
CA LEU A 110 10.69 -28.44 1.79
C LEU A 110 9.48 -28.94 1.00
N LYS A 111 8.56 -29.61 1.70
CA LYS A 111 7.28 -30.10 1.18
C LYS A 111 6.40 -28.92 0.74
N GLY A 112 6.01 -28.88 -0.53
CA GLY A 112 5.33 -27.72 -1.12
C GLY A 112 3.84 -27.60 -0.79
N ASP A 113 3.35 -26.35 -0.85
CA ASP A 113 1.94 -26.01 -0.90
C ASP A 113 1.35 -26.25 -2.30
N THR A 114 0.06 -26.54 -2.36
CA THR A 114 -0.63 -26.97 -3.59
C THR A 114 -0.67 -25.87 -4.66
N GLY A 115 -0.03 -26.11 -5.80
CA GLY A 115 0.00 -25.15 -6.91
C GLY A 115 -1.39 -24.88 -7.52
N ARG A 116 -1.66 -23.61 -7.85
CA ARG A 116 -2.78 -23.22 -8.73
C ARG A 116 -2.52 -23.79 -10.14
N GLY A 117 -3.48 -24.56 -10.65
CA GLY A 117 -3.35 -25.21 -11.96
C GLY A 117 -3.44 -24.24 -13.14
N ILE A 118 -2.65 -24.52 -14.18
CA ILE A 118 -2.77 -23.90 -15.51
C ILE A 118 -3.95 -24.57 -16.24
N ALA A 119 -4.82 -23.79 -16.87
CA ALA A 119 -6.01 -24.32 -17.53
C ALA A 119 -5.96 -24.08 -19.05
N LEU A 120 -5.77 -25.13 -19.85
CA LEU A 120 -5.99 -25.06 -21.29
C LEU A 120 -7.50 -24.88 -21.56
N LYS A 121 -7.87 -23.73 -22.11
CA LYS A 121 -9.27 -23.32 -22.33
C LYS A 121 -9.79 -23.57 -23.74
N GLY A 122 -8.90 -23.55 -24.74
CA GLY A 122 -9.32 -23.68 -26.12
C GLY A 122 -8.18 -23.69 -27.12
N ILE A 123 -8.58 -23.83 -28.38
CA ILE A 123 -7.74 -23.79 -29.57
C ILE A 123 -8.38 -22.77 -30.51
N VAL A 124 -7.57 -21.90 -31.10
CA VAL A 124 -7.94 -20.88 -32.10
C VAL A 124 -7.17 -21.09 -33.39
N ALA A 125 -7.73 -20.65 -34.52
CA ALA A 125 -7.06 -20.78 -35.81
C ALA A 125 -5.76 -19.97 -35.85
N THR A 126 -5.83 -18.68 -35.50
CA THR A 126 -4.69 -17.76 -35.48
C THR A 126 -4.47 -17.14 -34.10
N ASN A 127 -3.29 -16.52 -33.88
CA ASN A 127 -3.03 -15.75 -32.67
C ASN A 127 -3.85 -14.44 -32.57
N LEU A 128 -4.44 -13.98 -33.68
CA LEU A 128 -5.34 -12.83 -33.71
C LEU A 128 -6.75 -13.17 -33.23
N ASP A 129 -7.12 -14.46 -33.23
CA ASP A 129 -8.41 -14.96 -32.76
C ASP A 129 -8.44 -15.24 -31.23
N LEU A 130 -7.34 -14.96 -30.52
CA LEU A 130 -7.28 -15.10 -29.07
C LEU A 130 -8.32 -14.18 -28.38
N PRO A 131 -9.01 -14.64 -27.31
CA PRO A 131 -10.01 -13.83 -26.61
C PRO A 131 -9.42 -12.50 -26.12
N ALA A 132 -10.17 -11.40 -26.22
CA ALA A 132 -9.71 -10.08 -25.76
C ALA A 132 -9.38 -10.01 -24.25
N SER A 133 -9.87 -10.97 -23.45
CA SER A 133 -9.48 -11.19 -22.07
C SER A 133 -9.71 -12.65 -21.64
N ALA A 134 -8.96 -13.13 -20.65
CA ALA A 134 -9.14 -14.44 -20.02
C ALA A 134 -8.81 -14.41 -18.52
N GLY A 135 -8.89 -15.56 -17.83
CA GLY A 135 -8.45 -15.69 -16.44
C GLY A 135 -6.94 -15.78 -16.30
N GLU A 136 -6.38 -15.27 -15.20
CA GLU A 136 -4.93 -15.34 -14.92
C GLU A 136 -4.47 -16.81 -14.80
N GLY A 137 -3.65 -17.27 -15.76
CA GLY A 137 -3.22 -18.67 -15.89
C GLY A 137 -4.02 -19.52 -16.89
N ASP A 138 -4.97 -18.93 -17.62
CA ASP A 138 -5.63 -19.58 -18.74
C ASP A 138 -4.68 -19.68 -19.95
N VAL A 139 -4.73 -20.78 -20.68
CA VAL A 139 -3.91 -21.04 -21.88
C VAL A 139 -4.79 -21.34 -23.09
N TRP A 140 -4.41 -20.81 -24.24
CA TRP A 140 -4.99 -21.10 -25.55
C TRP A 140 -3.90 -21.51 -26.54
N LEU A 141 -4.25 -22.32 -27.54
CA LEU A 141 -3.34 -22.77 -28.60
C LEU A 141 -3.72 -22.10 -29.94
N ALA A 142 -2.76 -21.57 -30.69
CA ALA A 142 -2.98 -21.15 -32.08
C ALA A 142 -2.58 -22.28 -33.05
N GLU A 143 -3.51 -22.75 -33.89
CA GLU A 143 -3.26 -23.85 -34.83
C GLU A 143 -2.25 -23.47 -35.92
N GLU A 144 -2.31 -22.24 -36.44
CA GLU A 144 -1.43 -21.76 -37.52
C GLU A 144 0.06 -21.88 -37.18
N THR A 145 0.42 -21.73 -35.89
CA THR A 145 1.81 -21.71 -35.40
C THR A 145 2.15 -22.89 -34.49
N GLY A 146 1.16 -23.63 -33.99
CA GLY A 146 1.35 -24.66 -32.98
C GLY A 146 1.85 -24.12 -31.63
N ARG A 147 1.65 -22.82 -31.36
CA ARG A 147 2.12 -22.13 -30.14
C ARG A 147 1.03 -21.97 -29.10
N GLY A 148 1.43 -22.13 -27.84
CA GLY A 148 0.59 -21.81 -26.68
C GLY A 148 0.73 -20.35 -26.29
N TYR A 149 -0.37 -19.76 -25.84
CA TYR A 149 -0.44 -18.41 -25.30
C TYR A 149 -1.08 -18.47 -23.92
N ALA A 150 -0.41 -17.95 -22.90
CA ALA A 150 -0.93 -17.87 -21.53
C ALA A 150 -1.39 -16.43 -21.23
N TRP A 151 -2.56 -16.29 -20.61
CA TRP A 151 -3.02 -14.99 -20.12
C TRP A 151 -2.36 -14.66 -18.79
N SER A 152 -1.58 -13.60 -18.78
CA SER A 152 -0.92 -13.11 -17.57
C SER A 152 -0.62 -11.61 -17.62
N ASP A 153 -0.81 -10.92 -16.50
CA ASP A 153 -0.67 -9.46 -16.39
C ASP A 153 -1.55 -8.70 -17.41
N GLY A 154 -2.76 -9.20 -17.63
CA GLY A 154 -3.75 -8.58 -18.53
C GLY A 154 -3.40 -8.65 -20.02
N ASN A 155 -2.47 -9.53 -20.43
CA ASN A 155 -2.08 -9.73 -21.83
C ASN A 155 -1.83 -11.21 -22.14
N TRP A 156 -1.93 -11.57 -23.42
CA TRP A 156 -1.44 -12.87 -23.91
C TRP A 156 0.09 -12.86 -24.03
N LYS A 157 0.73 -13.82 -23.37
CA LYS A 157 2.17 -14.09 -23.49
C LYS A 157 2.36 -15.40 -24.25
N ASP A 158 3.13 -15.36 -25.34
CA ASP A 158 3.57 -16.57 -26.06
C ASP A 158 4.43 -17.43 -25.11
N ILE A 159 3.96 -18.63 -24.78
CA ILE A 159 4.67 -19.59 -23.92
C ILE A 159 5.44 -20.65 -24.72
N GLY A 160 5.60 -20.43 -26.03
CA GLY A 160 6.37 -21.26 -26.94
C GLY A 160 5.55 -22.28 -27.72
N ALA A 161 6.24 -23.05 -28.55
CA ALA A 161 5.64 -24.11 -29.35
C ALA A 161 5.13 -25.24 -28.45
N PHE A 162 3.81 -25.44 -28.42
CA PHE A 162 3.16 -26.51 -27.66
C PHE A 162 3.19 -27.85 -28.41
N ARG A 163 3.48 -27.80 -29.72
CA ARG A 163 3.98 -28.92 -30.51
C ARG A 163 5.49 -28.78 -30.68
N GLY A 164 6.23 -29.85 -30.46
CA GLY A 164 7.58 -29.96 -31.03
C GLY A 164 7.52 -29.89 -32.57
N PRO A 165 8.66 -29.71 -33.27
CA PRO A 165 8.68 -29.86 -34.72
C PRO A 165 8.02 -31.20 -35.07
N GLN A 166 7.10 -31.20 -36.05
CA GLN A 166 6.53 -32.44 -36.55
C GLN A 166 7.70 -33.36 -36.86
N GLY A 167 7.75 -34.52 -36.20
CA GLY A 167 8.80 -35.50 -36.44
C GLY A 167 8.91 -35.72 -37.94
N GLY A 168 10.09 -35.46 -38.51
CA GLY A 168 10.31 -35.71 -39.93
C GLY A 168 9.83 -37.13 -40.24
N PRO A 169 9.22 -37.37 -41.42
CA PRO A 169 8.62 -38.67 -41.73
C PRO A 169 9.58 -39.78 -41.30
N GLY A 170 9.14 -40.58 -40.33
CA GLY A 170 10.04 -41.54 -39.66
C GLY A 170 10.76 -42.32 -40.75
N PRO A 171 12.11 -42.47 -40.66
CA PRO A 171 12.93 -42.96 -41.76
C PRO A 171 12.27 -44.20 -42.32
N ALA A 172 11.89 -44.15 -43.61
CA ALA A 172 10.93 -45.08 -44.20
C ALA A 172 11.25 -46.50 -43.73
N GLY A 173 10.36 -47.06 -42.92
CA GLY A 173 10.66 -48.25 -42.11
C GLY A 173 11.32 -49.30 -43.00
N PRO A 174 12.50 -49.84 -42.61
CA PRO A 174 13.39 -50.54 -43.52
C PRO A 174 12.58 -51.55 -44.30
N ALA A 175 12.55 -51.37 -45.63
CA ALA A 175 11.52 -51.93 -46.50
C ALA A 175 11.23 -53.38 -46.09
N GLY A 176 10.07 -53.60 -45.47
CA GLY A 176 9.78 -54.82 -44.71
C GLY A 176 10.18 -56.02 -45.56
N PRO A 177 11.07 -56.90 -45.05
CA PRO A 177 11.93 -57.73 -45.87
C PRO A 177 11.08 -58.38 -46.95
N ARG A 178 11.30 -57.97 -48.21
CA ARG A 178 10.47 -58.37 -49.35
C ARG A 178 10.30 -59.86 -49.23
N GLY A 179 9.07 -60.30 -48.95
CA GLY A 179 8.78 -61.70 -48.70
C GLY A 179 9.38 -62.49 -49.84
N LEU A 180 10.48 -63.20 -49.56
CA LEU A 180 11.08 -64.07 -50.54
C LEU A 180 10.01 -65.11 -50.80
N LYS A 181 9.42 -65.05 -52.00
CA LYS A 181 8.52 -66.05 -52.55
C LYS A 181 9.17 -67.38 -52.21
N GLY A 182 8.57 -68.13 -51.27
CA GLY A 182 9.26 -69.23 -50.60
C GLY A 182 9.94 -70.11 -51.62
N ASP A 183 11.26 -70.28 -51.48
CA ASP A 183 12.04 -71.06 -52.43
C ASP A 183 11.35 -72.41 -52.58
N GLN A 184 10.94 -72.71 -53.82
CA GLN A 184 10.25 -73.94 -54.15
C GLN A 184 11.14 -75.07 -53.66
N GLY A 185 10.67 -75.81 -52.65
CA GLY A 185 11.47 -76.80 -51.95
C GLY A 185 12.16 -77.69 -52.97
N ILE A 186 13.50 -77.69 -52.95
CA ILE A 186 14.30 -78.53 -53.85
C ILE A 186 13.80 -79.95 -53.67
N ALA A 187 13.29 -80.54 -54.75
CA ALA A 187 12.88 -81.93 -54.73
C ALA A 187 14.10 -82.74 -54.29
N GLY A 188 13.98 -83.48 -53.19
CA GLY A 188 15.07 -84.33 -52.71
C GLY A 188 15.57 -85.20 -53.86
N PRO A 189 16.90 -85.40 -54.01
CA PRO A 189 17.44 -86.15 -55.13
C PRO A 189 16.71 -87.50 -55.22
N LYS A 190 16.03 -87.71 -56.34
CA LYS A 190 15.34 -88.97 -56.63
C LYS A 190 16.38 -90.07 -56.49
N GLY A 191 16.26 -90.90 -55.46
CA GLY A 191 17.24 -91.95 -55.17
C GLY A 191 17.49 -92.75 -56.44
N GLU A 192 18.77 -92.92 -56.79
CA GLU A 192 19.13 -93.71 -57.95
C GLU A 192 18.51 -95.10 -57.80
N PRO A 193 17.78 -95.61 -58.82
CA PRO A 193 17.26 -96.97 -58.77
C PRO A 193 18.43 -97.93 -58.53
N GLY A 194 18.38 -98.66 -57.42
CA GLY A 194 19.47 -99.58 -57.07
C GLY A 194 19.78 -100.51 -58.24
N LEU A 195 21.05 -100.56 -58.65
CA LEU A 195 21.50 -101.36 -59.77
C LEU A 195 21.10 -102.82 -59.52
N LYS A 196 20.07 -103.28 -60.25
CA LYS A 196 19.74 -104.69 -60.34
C LYS A 196 20.92 -105.35 -61.07
N GLY A 197 21.71 -106.13 -60.34
CA GLY A 197 22.94 -106.70 -60.87
C GLY A 197 22.68 -107.56 -62.10
N ASP A 198 23.35 -107.23 -63.20
CA ASP A 198 23.41 -108.08 -64.38
C ASP A 198 24.27 -109.32 -64.06
N PRO A 199 23.80 -110.55 -64.35
CA PRO A 199 24.64 -111.73 -64.34
C PRO A 199 25.83 -111.55 -65.28
N GLY A 200 27.04 -111.89 -64.80
CA GLY A 200 28.26 -111.61 -65.55
C GLY A 200 28.41 -112.47 -66.80
N ASP A 201 28.74 -111.82 -67.92
CA ASP A 201 29.25 -112.46 -69.14
C ASP A 201 30.74 -112.11 -69.35
N PRO A 202 31.53 -113.02 -69.99
CA PRO A 202 32.99 -112.94 -69.96
C PRO A 202 33.61 -112.01 -71.02
N GLY A 203 34.43 -111.07 -70.56
CA GLY A 203 35.64 -110.61 -71.27
C GLY A 203 35.47 -109.81 -72.57
N ASP A 204 34.90 -108.60 -72.48
CA ASP A 204 34.91 -107.60 -73.57
C ASP A 204 35.98 -106.50 -73.33
N PRO A 205 36.76 -106.03 -74.33
CA PRO A 205 37.85 -105.06 -74.12
C PRO A 205 37.47 -103.63 -73.68
N THR A 206 36.18 -103.31 -73.49
CA THR A 206 35.70 -101.93 -73.26
C THR A 206 35.80 -101.38 -71.83
N TYR A 207 36.41 -102.12 -70.89
CA TYR A 207 36.56 -101.68 -69.49
C TYR A 207 37.40 -100.41 -69.30
N ALA A 208 38.42 -100.16 -70.15
CA ALA A 208 39.29 -99.01 -70.02
C ALA A 208 38.52 -97.67 -70.12
N TYR A 209 37.71 -97.51 -71.18
CA TYR A 209 36.92 -96.30 -71.41
C TYR A 209 35.89 -96.03 -70.30
N ARG A 210 35.27 -97.08 -69.74
CA ARG A 210 34.33 -96.94 -68.62
C ARG A 210 35.04 -96.60 -67.31
N ALA A 211 36.25 -97.13 -67.08
CA ALA A 211 37.07 -96.80 -65.91
C ALA A 211 37.61 -95.36 -65.98
N GLU A 212 38.05 -94.91 -67.15
CA GLU A 212 38.47 -93.53 -67.40
C GLU A 212 37.33 -92.54 -67.16
N ALA A 213 36.16 -92.77 -67.77
CA ALA A 213 34.97 -91.94 -67.53
C ALA A 213 34.53 -91.93 -66.06
N GLY A 214 34.66 -93.07 -65.35
CA GLY A 214 34.41 -93.17 -63.91
C GLY A 214 35.40 -92.36 -63.07
N MET A 215 36.69 -92.36 -63.42
CA MET A 215 37.69 -91.51 -62.77
C MET A 215 37.44 -90.03 -63.03
N THR A 216 37.11 -89.62 -64.26
CA THR A 216 36.79 -88.21 -64.57
C THR A 216 35.55 -87.74 -63.80
N ALA A 217 34.53 -88.58 -63.66
CA ALA A 217 33.34 -88.29 -62.85
C ALA A 217 33.65 -88.20 -61.35
N ALA A 218 34.52 -89.06 -60.82
CA ALA A 218 34.97 -89.01 -59.43
C ALA A 218 35.80 -87.75 -59.14
N GLU A 219 36.65 -87.31 -60.06
CA GLU A 219 37.48 -86.10 -59.93
C GLU A 219 36.63 -84.81 -60.03
N ALA A 220 35.63 -84.80 -60.92
CA ALA A 220 34.62 -83.73 -60.98
C ALA A 220 33.76 -83.67 -59.70
N SER A 221 33.41 -84.82 -59.13
CA SER A 221 32.70 -84.93 -57.86
C SER A 221 33.55 -84.42 -56.68
N ALA A 222 34.82 -84.81 -56.61
CA ALA A 222 35.77 -84.33 -55.61
C ALA A 222 35.98 -82.80 -55.70
N THR A 223 36.08 -82.26 -56.92
CA THR A 223 36.15 -80.81 -57.16
C THR A 223 34.87 -80.09 -56.69
N SER A 224 33.70 -80.68 -56.94
CA SER A 224 32.40 -80.14 -56.51
C SER A 224 32.24 -80.18 -54.98
N ALA A 225 32.73 -81.23 -54.34
CA ALA A 225 32.78 -81.35 -52.88
C ALA A 225 33.72 -80.32 -52.25
N ALA A 226 34.91 -80.11 -52.83
CA ALA A 226 35.86 -79.07 -52.39
C ALA A 226 35.27 -77.66 -52.53
N ALA A 227 34.61 -77.36 -53.65
CA ALA A 227 33.91 -76.09 -53.86
C ALA A 227 32.77 -75.87 -52.84
N SER A 228 31.99 -76.92 -52.56
CA SER A 228 30.93 -76.89 -51.54
C SER A 228 31.48 -76.65 -50.13
N ASN A 229 32.62 -77.25 -49.79
CA ASN A 229 33.28 -77.08 -48.49
C ASN A 229 33.87 -75.66 -48.34
N ALA A 230 34.41 -75.09 -49.42
CA ALA A 230 34.86 -73.70 -49.45
C ALA A 230 33.69 -72.71 -49.31
N ALA A 231 32.55 -72.98 -49.96
CA ALA A 231 31.33 -72.19 -49.79
C ALA A 231 30.81 -72.25 -48.34
N ALA A 232 30.77 -73.44 -47.73
CA ALA A 232 30.39 -73.62 -46.33
C ALA A 232 31.28 -72.79 -45.37
N ALA A 233 32.60 -72.83 -45.55
CA ALA A 233 33.53 -72.02 -44.78
C ALA A 233 33.30 -70.50 -44.97
N GLY A 234 32.94 -70.07 -46.19
CA GLY A 234 32.55 -68.69 -46.49
C GLY A 234 31.25 -68.26 -45.80
N HIS A 235 30.23 -69.14 -45.78
CA HIS A 235 28.99 -68.90 -45.04
C HIS A 235 29.24 -68.80 -43.53
N GLU A 236 30.13 -69.62 -42.98
CA GLU A 236 30.49 -69.62 -41.56
C GLU A 236 31.37 -68.43 -41.15
N ALA A 237 32.16 -67.87 -42.07
CA ALA A 237 32.83 -66.58 -41.90
C ALA A 237 31.82 -65.42 -41.89
N ASN A 238 30.88 -65.41 -42.84
CA ASN A 238 29.81 -64.41 -42.89
C ASN A 238 28.92 -64.45 -41.63
N ALA A 239 28.54 -65.64 -41.15
CA ALA A 239 27.76 -65.81 -39.92
C ALA A 239 28.47 -65.22 -38.70
N ARG A 240 29.79 -65.39 -38.58
CA ARG A 240 30.60 -64.76 -37.51
C ARG A 240 30.63 -63.24 -37.63
N SER A 241 30.77 -62.71 -38.84
CA SER A 241 30.76 -61.26 -39.09
C SER A 241 29.40 -60.62 -38.76
N TYR A 242 28.29 -61.26 -39.16
CA TYR A 242 26.93 -60.81 -38.79
C TYR A 242 26.68 -60.87 -37.29
N LYS A 243 27.21 -61.87 -36.59
CA LYS A 243 27.13 -61.94 -35.12
C LYS A 243 27.85 -60.75 -34.46
N GLN A 244 29.09 -60.44 -34.85
CA GLN A 244 29.83 -59.29 -34.31
C GLN A 244 29.15 -57.95 -34.63
N ALA A 245 28.58 -57.81 -35.82
CA ALA A 245 27.80 -56.62 -36.19
C ALA A 245 26.54 -56.46 -35.32
N ALA A 246 25.84 -57.56 -35.02
CA ALA A 246 24.68 -57.56 -34.12
C ALA A 246 25.06 -57.24 -32.67
N GLU A 247 26.17 -57.80 -32.16
CA GLU A 247 26.71 -57.49 -30.83
C GLU A 247 27.09 -55.99 -30.72
N THR A 248 27.76 -55.44 -31.74
CA THR A 248 28.11 -54.01 -31.81
C THR A 248 26.86 -53.12 -31.87
N ALA A 249 25.85 -53.52 -32.63
CA ALA A 249 24.57 -52.80 -32.69
C ALA A 249 23.84 -52.79 -31.33
N ALA A 250 23.87 -53.91 -30.59
CA ALA A 250 23.31 -53.99 -29.25
C ALA A 250 24.05 -53.08 -28.24
N THR A 251 25.39 -53.02 -28.29
CA THR A 251 26.18 -52.09 -27.48
C THR A 251 25.87 -50.63 -27.80
N ASN A 252 25.77 -50.28 -29.08
CA ASN A 252 25.43 -48.92 -29.52
C ASN A 252 24.00 -48.52 -29.11
N ALA A 253 23.04 -49.46 -29.14
CA ALA A 253 21.69 -49.21 -28.65
C ALA A 253 21.68 -48.91 -27.15
N ALA A 254 22.37 -49.70 -26.32
CA ALA A 254 22.48 -49.48 -24.88
C ALA A 254 23.20 -48.16 -24.52
N ALA A 255 24.23 -47.79 -25.29
CA ALA A 255 24.89 -46.50 -25.14
C ALA A 255 23.97 -45.32 -25.48
N SER A 256 23.18 -45.44 -26.56
CA SER A 256 22.18 -44.44 -26.96
C SER A 256 21.07 -44.27 -25.91
N GLU A 257 20.56 -45.38 -25.34
CA GLU A 257 19.60 -45.36 -24.23
C GLU A 257 20.17 -44.67 -22.99
N THR A 258 21.44 -44.93 -22.66
CA THR A 258 22.15 -44.26 -21.55
C THR A 258 22.28 -42.76 -21.80
N SER A 259 22.64 -42.33 -23.02
CA SER A 259 22.73 -40.92 -23.39
C SER A 259 21.37 -40.22 -23.37
N ALA A 260 20.31 -40.87 -23.84
CA ALA A 260 18.94 -40.34 -23.79
C ALA A 260 18.49 -40.10 -22.33
N ASN A 261 18.76 -41.06 -21.43
CA ASN A 261 18.48 -40.92 -20.00
C ASN A 261 19.28 -39.76 -19.37
N GLN A 262 20.56 -39.57 -19.73
CA GLN A 262 21.34 -38.43 -19.25
C GLN A 262 20.78 -37.09 -19.74
N HIS A 263 20.39 -36.98 -21.02
CA HIS A 263 19.78 -35.75 -21.54
C HIS A 263 18.44 -35.40 -20.87
N MET A 264 17.66 -36.39 -20.43
CA MET A 264 16.46 -36.14 -19.61
C MET A 264 16.82 -35.56 -18.23
N VAL A 265 17.90 -36.02 -17.60
CA VAL A 265 18.41 -35.48 -16.33
C VAL A 265 18.93 -34.05 -16.51
N ASP A 266 19.73 -33.81 -17.56
CA ASP A 266 20.28 -32.48 -17.85
C ASP A 266 19.17 -31.45 -18.14
N ALA A 267 18.14 -31.86 -18.90
CA ALA A 267 16.98 -31.02 -19.18
C ALA A 267 16.17 -30.68 -17.92
N ALA A 268 16.01 -31.65 -16.99
CA ALA A 268 15.37 -31.40 -15.70
C ALA A 268 16.19 -30.42 -14.85
N ALA A 269 17.51 -30.62 -14.75
CA ALA A 269 18.40 -29.72 -14.02
C ALA A 269 18.40 -28.29 -14.60
N SER A 270 18.37 -28.15 -15.93
CA SER A 270 18.29 -26.85 -16.61
C SER A 270 16.98 -26.12 -16.33
N ARG A 271 15.84 -26.84 -16.37
CA ARG A 271 14.52 -26.29 -15.98
C ARG A 271 14.52 -25.80 -14.53
N ASP A 272 15.07 -26.60 -13.61
CA ASP A 272 15.05 -26.28 -12.18
C ASP A 272 15.98 -25.09 -11.87
N ALA A 273 17.12 -24.97 -12.58
CA ALA A 273 17.97 -23.79 -12.53
C ALA A 273 17.26 -22.52 -13.04
N ALA A 274 16.52 -22.61 -14.15
CA ALA A 274 15.72 -21.50 -14.68
C ALA A 274 14.62 -21.06 -13.70
N ALA A 275 13.96 -22.00 -13.02
CA ALA A 275 12.98 -21.70 -11.97
C ALA A 275 13.63 -20.98 -10.77
N GLY A 276 14.82 -21.41 -10.33
CA GLY A 276 15.60 -20.73 -9.29
C GLY A 276 16.00 -19.30 -9.68
N SER A 277 16.40 -19.09 -10.94
CA SER A 277 16.69 -17.75 -11.47
C SER A 277 15.45 -16.85 -11.47
N ALA A 278 14.29 -17.38 -11.87
CA ALA A 278 13.03 -16.63 -11.86
C ALA A 278 12.61 -16.22 -10.43
N LEU A 279 12.76 -17.12 -9.45
CA LEU A 279 12.49 -16.81 -8.04
C LEU A 279 13.43 -15.71 -7.51
N SER A 280 14.72 -15.79 -7.83
CA SER A 280 15.72 -14.76 -7.46
C SER A 280 15.40 -13.39 -8.07
N ALA A 281 14.93 -13.36 -9.33
CA ALA A 281 14.49 -12.14 -9.98
C ALA A 281 13.24 -11.54 -9.28
N GLY A 282 12.27 -12.37 -8.90
CA GLY A 282 11.10 -11.96 -8.11
C GLY A 282 11.48 -11.38 -6.74
N THR A 283 12.41 -12.02 -6.02
CA THR A 283 12.95 -11.49 -4.75
C THR A 283 13.62 -10.12 -4.96
N SER A 284 14.41 -9.98 -6.02
CA SER A 284 15.09 -8.72 -6.34
C SER A 284 14.10 -7.60 -6.69
N ALA A 285 13.01 -7.92 -7.40
CA ALA A 285 11.91 -6.98 -7.68
C ALA A 285 11.18 -6.53 -6.40
N GLY A 286 10.97 -7.44 -5.44
CA GLY A 286 10.40 -7.11 -4.12
C GLY A 286 11.31 -6.19 -3.29
N VAL A 287 12.62 -6.42 -3.32
CA VAL A 287 13.62 -5.52 -2.70
C VAL A 287 13.62 -4.15 -3.36
N ALA A 288 13.59 -4.07 -4.70
CA ALA A 288 13.52 -2.81 -5.44
C ALA A 288 12.23 -2.03 -5.12
N THR A 289 11.09 -2.72 -5.01
CA THR A 289 9.79 -2.13 -4.61
C THR A 289 9.87 -1.54 -3.19
N THR A 290 10.48 -2.27 -2.26
CA THR A 290 10.70 -1.80 -0.88
C THR A 290 11.61 -0.58 -0.82
N ALA A 291 12.69 -0.57 -1.61
CA ALA A 291 13.60 0.56 -1.72
C ALA A 291 12.90 1.82 -2.30
N ALA A 292 12.02 1.66 -3.29
CA ALA A 292 11.23 2.75 -3.84
C ALA A 292 10.26 3.35 -2.79
N SER A 293 9.57 2.52 -2.01
CA SER A 293 8.71 2.97 -0.92
C SER A 293 9.49 3.73 0.17
N ASN A 294 10.69 3.25 0.53
CA ASN A 294 11.57 3.94 1.48
C ASN A 294 12.02 5.31 0.94
N ALA A 295 12.38 5.39 -0.35
CA ALA A 295 12.76 6.64 -1.01
C ALA A 295 11.63 7.68 -1.00
N GLN A 296 10.37 7.26 -1.21
CA GLN A 296 9.20 8.12 -1.05
C GLN A 296 9.05 8.60 0.41
N GLY A 297 9.20 7.71 1.40
CA GLY A 297 9.17 8.07 2.81
C GLY A 297 10.24 9.10 3.21
N TYR A 298 11.45 8.99 2.66
CA TYR A 298 12.51 9.99 2.85
C TYR A 298 12.19 11.33 2.17
N ALA A 299 11.58 11.31 0.97
CA ALA A 299 11.16 12.53 0.28
C ALA A 299 10.08 13.29 1.06
N THR A 300 9.06 12.60 1.59
CA THR A 300 8.04 13.19 2.46
C THR A 300 8.67 13.75 3.74
N SER A 301 9.60 13.01 4.36
CA SER A 301 10.30 13.47 5.56
C SER A 301 11.09 14.76 5.30
N ALA A 302 11.77 14.86 4.14
CA ALA A 302 12.49 16.06 3.73
C ALA A 302 11.57 17.27 3.51
N GLN A 303 10.37 17.08 2.96
CA GLN A 303 9.35 18.13 2.84
C GLN A 303 8.92 18.63 4.22
N THR A 304 8.58 17.72 5.15
CA THR A 304 8.20 18.08 6.53
C THR A 304 9.34 18.81 7.27
N PHE A 305 10.61 18.46 7.05
CA PHE A 305 11.74 19.21 7.61
C PHE A 305 11.85 20.63 7.03
N ALA A 306 11.58 20.82 5.74
CA ALA A 306 11.56 22.15 5.11
C ALA A 306 10.40 23.02 5.63
N GLU A 307 9.20 22.45 5.79
CA GLU A 307 8.02 23.11 6.37
C GLU A 307 8.26 23.53 7.83
N ASN A 308 8.87 22.66 8.64
CA ASN A 308 9.25 22.97 10.01
C ASN A 308 10.30 24.10 10.08
N ALA A 309 11.28 24.10 9.17
CA ALA A 309 12.28 25.16 9.09
C ALA A 309 11.66 26.52 8.70
N ALA A 310 10.75 26.54 7.71
CA ALA A 310 10.01 27.74 7.33
C ALA A 310 9.12 28.25 8.48
N SER A 311 8.46 27.35 9.19
CA SER A 311 7.63 27.69 10.36
C SER A 311 8.46 28.28 11.51
N ALA A 312 9.64 27.73 11.78
CA ALA A 312 10.58 28.27 12.76
C ALA A 312 11.12 29.66 12.36
N GLN A 313 11.38 29.88 11.07
CA GLN A 313 11.77 31.19 10.55
C GLN A 313 10.64 32.23 10.69
N GLY A 314 9.39 31.84 10.40
CA GLY A 314 8.21 32.68 10.62
C GLY A 314 8.05 33.07 12.10
N ALA A 315 8.10 32.10 13.01
CA ALA A 315 8.03 32.34 14.45
C ALA A 315 9.15 33.26 14.97
N ALA A 316 10.36 33.19 14.39
CA ALA A 316 11.45 34.11 14.72
C ALA A 316 11.19 35.54 14.22
N ALA A 317 10.63 35.71 13.02
CA ALA A 317 10.24 37.01 12.48
C ALA A 317 9.09 37.65 13.28
N ASP A 318 8.09 36.85 13.67
CA ASP A 318 7.00 37.28 14.55
C ASP A 318 7.52 37.70 15.92
N ALA A 319 8.45 36.93 16.52
CA ALA A 319 9.06 37.28 17.80
C ALA A 319 9.82 38.62 17.74
N VAL A 320 10.58 38.86 16.66
CA VAL A 320 11.25 40.16 16.42
C VAL A 320 10.22 41.28 16.26
N THR A 321 9.14 41.04 15.51
CA THR A 321 8.06 42.01 15.31
C THR A 321 7.39 42.36 16.65
N LYS A 322 7.05 41.37 17.48
CA LYS A 322 6.45 41.58 18.80
C LYS A 322 7.39 42.26 19.80
N ILE A 323 8.69 41.99 19.74
CA ILE A 323 9.71 42.71 20.52
C ILE A 323 9.77 44.18 20.08
N ASN A 324 9.68 44.46 18.78
CA ASN A 324 9.70 45.82 18.25
C ASN A 324 8.41 46.58 18.58
N GLU A 325 7.23 45.97 18.44
CA GLU A 325 5.94 46.52 18.91
C GLU A 325 6.02 46.87 20.40
N PHE A 326 6.50 45.95 21.24
CA PHE A 326 6.64 46.21 22.68
C PHE A 326 7.61 47.35 22.99
N LYS A 327 8.76 47.41 22.29
CA LYS A 327 9.74 48.50 22.43
C LYS A 327 9.21 49.86 21.94
N GLY A 328 8.37 49.86 20.91
CA GLY A 328 7.71 51.06 20.39
C GLY A 328 6.71 51.66 21.38
N ILE A 329 6.29 50.92 22.42
CA ILE A 329 5.38 51.40 23.47
C ILE A 329 6.12 51.58 24.81
N TYR A 330 6.96 50.61 25.22
CA TYR A 330 7.75 50.67 26.46
C TYR A 330 9.25 50.75 26.20
N TYR A 331 9.85 51.89 26.52
CA TYR A 331 11.23 52.18 26.14
C TYR A 331 12.28 51.67 27.16
N GLY A 332 11.83 51.04 28.25
CA GLY A 332 12.72 50.56 29.31
C GLY A 332 13.08 51.60 30.36
N GLY A 333 14.23 51.42 31.00
CA GLY A 333 14.76 52.31 32.02
C GLY A 333 15.70 53.37 31.43
N LEU A 334 15.31 54.64 31.46
CA LEU A 334 16.12 55.76 30.96
C LEU A 334 16.36 56.80 32.06
N THR A 335 17.28 57.74 31.86
CA THR A 335 17.62 58.79 32.85
C THR A 335 16.96 60.14 32.57
N VAL A 336 16.61 60.40 31.31
CA VAL A 336 16.02 61.63 30.79
C VAL A 336 14.86 61.30 29.85
N ASP A 337 14.03 62.29 29.56
CA ASP A 337 12.93 62.15 28.61
C ASP A 337 13.47 61.93 27.18
N PRO A 338 13.09 60.85 26.49
CA PRO A 338 13.65 60.50 25.19
C PRO A 338 13.00 61.27 24.03
N ALA A 339 13.83 61.71 23.08
CA ALA A 339 13.39 62.38 21.86
C ALA A 339 12.97 61.42 20.73
N THR A 340 13.31 60.13 20.86
CA THR A 340 12.93 59.05 19.95
C THR A 340 12.61 57.78 20.72
N ASP A 341 11.82 56.89 20.14
CA ASP A 341 11.64 55.52 20.62
C ASP A 341 12.95 54.68 20.48
N PRO A 342 12.97 53.44 21.01
CA PRO A 342 14.13 52.54 20.89
C PRO A 342 14.39 52.02 19.46
N LEU A 343 13.57 52.38 18.47
CA LEU A 343 13.71 52.04 17.06
C LEU A 343 14.15 53.24 16.20
N GLY A 344 14.18 54.45 16.79
CA GLY A 344 14.60 55.71 16.15
C GLY A 344 13.45 56.57 15.60
N ALA A 345 12.19 56.20 15.82
CA ALA A 345 11.02 57.00 15.47
C ALA A 345 10.72 58.07 16.54
N ALA A 346 9.87 59.05 16.22
CA ALA A 346 9.39 60.01 17.23
C ALA A 346 8.38 59.34 18.20
N PRO A 347 8.30 59.77 19.48
CA PRO A 347 7.36 59.19 20.43
C PRO A 347 5.89 59.38 20.05
N ASN A 348 5.08 58.34 20.28
CA ASN A 348 3.64 58.34 20.06
C ASN A 348 2.88 58.60 21.36
N ALA A 349 1.68 59.17 21.26
CA ALA A 349 0.82 59.38 22.43
C ALA A 349 0.45 58.03 23.07
N GLY A 350 0.71 57.90 24.38
CA GLY A 350 0.53 56.66 25.14
C GLY A 350 1.82 55.88 25.42
N ASP A 351 2.92 56.19 24.73
CA ASP A 351 4.22 55.57 24.99
C ASP A 351 4.70 55.86 26.42
N PHE A 352 5.47 54.95 27.01
CA PHE A 352 5.94 55.08 28.39
C PHE A 352 7.35 54.53 28.62
N TYR A 353 8.03 55.07 29.63
CA TYR A 353 9.34 54.59 30.07
C TYR A 353 9.49 54.74 31.59
N PHE A 354 10.43 54.02 32.20
CA PHE A 354 10.75 54.18 33.62
C PHE A 354 11.93 55.15 33.78
N ASN A 355 11.70 56.32 34.38
CA ASN A 355 12.79 57.24 34.69
C ASN A 355 13.54 56.75 35.93
N THR A 356 14.76 56.28 35.69
CA THR A 356 15.66 55.68 36.68
C THR A 356 16.25 56.68 37.66
N VAL A 357 16.14 57.99 37.41
CA VAL A 357 16.56 59.06 38.32
C VAL A 357 15.42 59.46 39.25
N SER A 358 14.25 59.84 38.70
CA SER A 358 13.07 60.25 39.48
C SER A 358 12.31 59.07 40.11
N LYS A 359 12.61 57.83 39.71
CA LYS A 359 11.97 56.57 40.12
C LYS A 359 10.47 56.51 39.80
N LYS A 360 10.05 57.12 38.69
CA LYS A 360 8.67 57.16 38.22
C LYS A 360 8.55 56.63 36.80
N PHE A 361 7.41 56.04 36.47
CA PHE A 361 7.01 55.91 35.08
C PHE A 361 6.68 57.29 34.52
N ARG A 362 7.08 57.52 33.27
CA ARG A 362 6.79 58.71 32.46
C ARG A 362 5.99 58.25 31.26
N THR A 363 5.02 59.05 30.81
CA THR A 363 4.20 58.77 29.63
C THR A 363 4.14 59.98 28.70
N TYR A 364 4.11 59.75 27.40
CA TYR A 364 4.04 60.80 26.39
C TYR A 364 2.58 61.10 26.03
N ASP A 365 2.16 62.35 26.11
CA ASP A 365 0.77 62.77 25.84
C ASP A 365 0.50 63.13 24.36
N GLY A 366 1.51 63.01 23.50
CA GLY A 366 1.49 63.46 22.11
C GLY A 366 2.25 64.78 21.87
N ALA A 367 2.61 65.51 22.92
CA ALA A 367 3.42 66.73 22.87
C ALA A 367 4.59 66.74 23.86
N ALA A 368 4.42 66.17 25.05
CA ALA A 368 5.42 66.18 26.12
C ALA A 368 5.40 64.89 26.97
N TRP A 369 6.53 64.64 27.62
CA TRP A 369 6.66 63.60 28.63
C TRP A 369 6.17 64.11 29.99
N ASN A 370 5.23 63.38 30.59
CA ASN A 370 4.63 63.68 31.88
C ASN A 370 4.89 62.53 32.86
N ASP A 371 4.84 62.80 34.16
CA ASP A 371 4.81 61.73 35.15
C ASP A 371 3.54 60.90 34.93
N MET A 372 3.66 59.58 34.90
CA MET A 372 2.51 58.69 34.88
C MET A 372 1.84 58.75 36.25
N VAL A 373 0.99 59.77 36.43
CA VAL A 373 0.22 59.97 37.65
C VAL A 373 -0.69 58.76 37.79
N SER A 374 -0.55 58.04 38.91
CA SER A 374 -1.59 57.12 39.35
C SER A 374 -2.88 57.91 39.46
N VAL A 375 -3.77 57.74 38.47
CA VAL A 375 -5.15 58.19 38.54
C VAL A 375 -5.90 57.26 39.52
N GLY A 376 -5.50 57.35 40.78
CA GLY A 376 -6.22 56.77 41.89
C GLY A 376 -7.66 57.23 41.79
N THR A 377 -8.57 56.26 41.63
CA THR A 377 -9.93 56.43 41.12
C THR A 377 -10.88 57.12 42.11
N LEU A 378 -10.33 57.89 43.06
CA LEU A 378 -10.98 58.55 44.17
C LEU A 378 -10.35 59.94 44.39
N LYS A 379 -11.07 61.00 44.02
CA LYS A 379 -10.72 62.39 44.35
C LYS A 379 -11.44 62.79 45.65
N ARG A 380 -10.73 63.44 46.56
CA ARG A 380 -11.31 63.99 47.80
C ARG A 380 -11.30 65.52 47.78
N PHE A 381 -12.47 66.10 47.98
CA PHE A 381 -12.71 67.53 48.19
C PHE A 381 -13.12 67.77 49.65
N ILE A 382 -12.76 68.92 50.22
CA ILE A 382 -13.03 69.27 51.62
C ILE A 382 -13.61 70.68 51.70
N PHE A 383 -14.85 70.81 52.17
CA PHE A 383 -15.51 72.09 52.41
C PHE A 383 -15.68 72.35 53.90
N SER A 384 -15.57 73.62 54.30
CA SER A 384 -16.01 74.10 55.62
C SER A 384 -17.33 74.84 55.44
N ALA A 385 -18.37 74.41 56.14
CA ALA A 385 -19.71 74.96 56.00
C ALA A 385 -19.88 76.29 56.73
N THR A 386 -20.63 77.21 56.13
CA THR A 386 -21.23 78.34 56.85
C THR A 386 -22.55 77.93 57.48
N ALA A 387 -22.97 78.61 58.55
CA ALA A 387 -24.21 78.26 59.27
C ALA A 387 -25.43 78.39 58.35
N GLY A 388 -26.23 77.33 58.25
CA GLY A 388 -27.38 77.26 57.35
C GLY A 388 -27.07 76.76 55.93
N GLN A 389 -25.80 76.45 55.61
CA GLN A 389 -25.41 76.01 54.27
C GLN A 389 -25.86 74.58 53.97
N THR A 390 -26.52 74.39 52.83
CA THR A 390 -26.89 73.08 52.27
C THR A 390 -26.12 72.75 50.99
N THR A 391 -25.76 73.75 50.18
CA THR A 391 -25.12 73.55 48.87
C THR A 391 -23.61 73.76 48.92
N PHE A 392 -22.86 72.79 48.40
CA PHE A 392 -21.40 72.80 48.28
C PHE A 392 -21.00 72.65 46.81
N THR A 393 -20.22 73.59 46.29
CA THR A 393 -19.83 73.64 44.87
C THR A 393 -18.58 74.51 44.68
N GLY A 394 -18.00 74.50 43.49
CA GLY A 394 -16.82 75.30 43.17
C GLY A 394 -15.56 74.79 43.88
N ALA A 395 -14.66 75.69 44.23
CA ALA A 395 -13.39 75.36 44.85
C ALA A 395 -13.55 74.95 46.33
N ASP A 396 -12.90 73.86 46.71
CA ASP A 396 -12.80 73.38 48.08
C ASP A 396 -11.78 74.20 48.91
N ALA A 397 -11.60 73.87 50.19
CA ALA A 397 -10.67 74.54 51.10
C ALA A 397 -9.18 74.45 50.68
N PHE A 398 -8.86 73.64 49.67
CA PHE A 398 -7.53 73.47 49.07
C PHE A 398 -7.49 73.94 47.60
N ALA A 399 -8.44 74.81 47.21
CA ALA A 399 -8.61 75.37 45.87
C ALA A 399 -8.89 74.34 44.75
N LYS A 400 -9.34 73.12 45.09
CA LYS A 400 -9.73 72.11 44.10
C LYS A 400 -11.20 72.29 43.73
N THR A 401 -11.47 72.58 42.46
CA THR A 401 -12.85 72.67 41.96
C THR A 401 -13.53 71.30 41.98
N LEU A 402 -14.67 71.21 42.67
CA LEU A 402 -15.50 70.00 42.76
C LEU A 402 -15.93 69.50 41.37
N ALA A 403 -15.54 68.28 41.05
CA ALA A 403 -15.96 67.55 39.87
C ALA A 403 -16.09 66.06 40.21
N TYR A 404 -17.24 65.47 39.90
CA TYR A 404 -17.56 64.07 40.17
C TYR A 404 -18.45 63.46 39.08
N THR A 405 -18.49 62.13 38.96
CA THR A 405 -19.47 61.44 38.10
C THR A 405 -20.77 61.25 38.88
N ALA A 406 -21.91 61.69 38.33
CA ALA A 406 -23.21 61.58 39.01
C ALA A 406 -23.50 60.12 39.44
N GLY A 407 -23.91 59.92 40.69
CA GLY A 407 -24.12 58.59 41.28
C GLY A 407 -22.85 57.83 41.69
N ALA A 408 -21.64 58.39 41.49
CA ALA A 408 -20.38 57.80 41.92
C ALA A 408 -19.63 58.75 42.89
N VAL A 409 -20.32 59.13 43.96
CA VAL A 409 -19.82 60.06 44.98
C VAL A 409 -20.34 59.67 46.35
N GLU A 410 -19.49 59.79 47.36
CA GLU A 410 -19.84 59.57 48.77
C GLU A 410 -19.60 60.85 49.57
N VAL A 411 -20.48 61.16 50.52
CA VAL A 411 -20.48 62.42 51.27
C VAL A 411 -20.42 62.13 52.77
N VAL A 412 -19.51 62.81 53.48
CA VAL A 412 -19.26 62.63 54.91
C VAL A 412 -19.25 63.99 55.59
N VAL A 413 -20.07 64.18 56.63
CA VAL A 413 -20.13 65.42 57.42
C VAL A 413 -19.61 65.13 58.83
N ASN A 414 -18.58 65.87 59.26
CA ASN A 414 -17.92 65.70 60.57
C ASN A 414 -17.49 64.25 60.90
N GLY A 415 -17.21 63.44 59.87
CA GLY A 415 -16.85 62.01 60.00
C GLY A 415 -18.03 61.03 59.95
N MET A 416 -19.28 61.51 59.93
CA MET A 416 -20.47 60.68 59.69
C MET A 416 -20.74 60.55 58.19
N TRP A 417 -20.83 59.32 57.69
CA TRP A 417 -21.21 59.05 56.29
C TRP A 417 -22.71 59.28 56.12
N LEU A 418 -23.09 60.08 55.12
CA LEU A 418 -24.49 60.32 54.79
C LEU A 418 -25.02 59.24 53.84
N PRO A 419 -26.22 58.69 54.06
CA PRO A 419 -26.88 57.86 53.06
C PRO A 419 -27.30 58.70 51.85
N TYR A 420 -27.42 58.06 50.69
CA TYR A 420 -27.86 58.70 49.43
C TYR A 420 -29.24 59.38 49.50
N SER A 421 -30.06 59.09 50.52
CA SER A 421 -31.33 59.78 50.77
C SER A 421 -31.16 61.21 51.26
N ASP A 422 -30.02 61.53 51.89
CA ASP A 422 -29.84 62.72 52.72
C ASP A 422 -29.12 63.86 51.98
N TYR A 423 -28.71 63.61 50.72
CA TYR A 423 -28.11 64.60 49.83
C TYR A 423 -28.44 64.32 48.36
N THR A 424 -28.42 65.38 47.54
CA THR A 424 -28.56 65.32 46.07
C THR A 424 -27.22 65.59 45.40
N ALA A 425 -26.80 64.69 44.52
CA ALA A 425 -25.53 64.77 43.78
C ALA A 425 -25.68 64.27 42.32
N SER A 426 -26.43 65.02 41.51
CA SER A 426 -26.87 64.60 40.16
C SER A 426 -26.20 65.34 38.99
N ASN A 427 -25.49 66.45 39.24
CA ASN A 427 -24.98 67.35 38.18
C ASN A 427 -23.46 67.31 37.98
N GLY A 428 -22.73 66.56 38.82
CA GLY A 428 -21.28 66.42 38.74
C GLY A 428 -20.46 67.60 39.29
N THR A 429 -21.09 68.68 39.76
CA THR A 429 -20.39 69.93 40.17
C THR A 429 -20.86 70.52 41.50
N SER A 430 -21.98 70.05 42.06
CA SER A 430 -22.45 70.45 43.40
C SER A 430 -23.02 69.28 44.20
N ILE A 431 -22.88 69.32 45.52
CA ILE A 431 -23.62 68.48 46.48
C ILE A 431 -24.63 69.38 47.20
N VAL A 432 -25.88 68.94 47.35
CA VAL A 432 -26.91 69.64 48.14
C VAL A 432 -27.37 68.72 49.26
N LEU A 433 -27.12 69.09 50.52
CA LEU A 433 -27.60 68.35 51.68
C LEU A 433 -29.07 68.68 51.98
N ASN A 434 -29.85 67.69 52.41
CA ASN A 434 -31.25 67.90 52.81
C ASN A 434 -31.36 68.63 54.16
N SER A 435 -30.37 68.43 55.03
CA SER A 435 -30.22 69.12 56.32
C SER A 435 -29.15 70.20 56.21
N ALA A 436 -29.43 71.39 56.75
CA ALA A 436 -28.46 72.48 56.78
C ALA A 436 -27.33 72.22 57.78
N CYS A 437 -26.09 72.49 57.37
CA CYS A 437 -24.92 72.44 58.24
C CYS A 437 -24.90 73.57 59.28
N VAL A 438 -24.24 73.30 60.40
CA VAL A 438 -23.83 74.30 61.38
C VAL A 438 -22.52 74.94 60.90
N GLY A 439 -22.30 76.21 61.28
CA GLY A 439 -21.08 76.93 60.92
C GLY A 439 -19.84 76.24 61.52
N GLY A 440 -18.90 75.85 60.67
CA GLY A 440 -17.69 75.11 61.06
C GLY A 440 -17.76 73.60 60.80
N ASP A 441 -18.90 73.06 60.36
CA ASP A 441 -18.98 71.65 59.93
C ASP A 441 -18.03 71.40 58.75
N VAL A 442 -17.37 70.23 58.74
CA VAL A 442 -16.47 69.81 57.65
C VAL A 442 -17.16 68.76 56.80
N VAL A 443 -17.36 69.08 55.51
CA VAL A 443 -17.95 68.19 54.51
C VAL A 443 -16.86 67.64 53.61
N TYR A 444 -16.64 66.34 53.67
CA TYR A 444 -15.78 65.61 52.75
C TYR A 444 -16.63 65.05 51.61
N VAL A 445 -16.17 65.27 50.38
CA VAL A 445 -16.78 64.69 49.18
C VAL A 445 -15.76 63.79 48.50
N PHE A 446 -16.08 62.50 48.44
CA PHE A 446 -15.26 61.46 47.83
C PHE A 446 -15.82 61.12 46.44
N ALA A 447 -15.29 61.76 45.42
CA ALA A 447 -15.69 61.57 44.04
C ALA A 447 -14.94 60.38 43.43
N MET A 448 -15.66 59.31 43.12
CA MET A 448 -15.12 58.21 42.33
C MET A 448 -15.16 58.54 40.84
N SER A 449 -14.21 58.02 40.07
CA SER A 449 -14.29 58.04 38.60
C SER A 449 -14.73 56.67 38.11
N ALA A 450 -15.63 56.63 37.12
CA ALA A 450 -16.00 55.36 36.49
C ALA A 450 -14.77 54.76 35.79
N TYR A 451 -14.39 53.54 36.17
CA TYR A 451 -13.42 52.77 35.40
C TYR A 451 -14.10 52.27 34.12
N SER A 452 -13.75 52.87 32.98
CA SER A 452 -13.98 52.30 31.67
C SER A 452 -12.72 51.58 31.23
N ALA A 453 -12.78 50.26 31.08
CA ALA A 453 -11.71 49.52 30.43
C ALA A 453 -11.64 49.94 28.94
N SER A 454 -10.48 50.43 28.51
CA SER A 454 -10.19 50.55 27.07
C SER A 454 -10.29 49.17 26.42
N ASP A 455 -10.63 49.17 25.13
CA ASP A 455 -10.61 47.97 24.28
C ASP A 455 -11.55 46.82 24.70
N THR A 456 -12.64 47.14 25.41
CA THR A 456 -13.73 46.16 25.64
C THR A 456 -14.71 46.13 24.49
N LEU A 457 -14.86 44.96 23.85
CA LEU A 457 -16.01 44.65 23.00
C LEU A 457 -17.24 44.37 23.88
N GLN A 458 -18.36 45.03 23.59
CA GLN A 458 -19.61 44.76 24.27
C GLN A 458 -20.28 43.50 23.71
N LYS A 459 -20.90 42.69 24.59
CA LYS A 459 -21.69 41.53 24.13
C LYS A 459 -22.95 41.96 23.37
N SER A 460 -23.53 43.11 23.73
CA SER A 460 -24.77 43.67 23.17
C SER A 460 -24.62 44.26 21.77
N THR A 461 -23.42 44.73 21.41
CA THR A 461 -23.10 45.31 20.09
C THR A 461 -22.83 44.24 19.03
N ASN A 462 -22.66 42.98 19.43
CA ASN A 462 -22.47 41.81 18.55
C ASN A 462 -21.36 42.02 17.49
N GLY A 463 -20.24 42.64 17.89
CA GLY A 463 -19.09 42.90 17.03
C GLY A 463 -19.23 44.09 16.08
N SER A 464 -20.29 44.90 16.19
CA SER A 464 -20.42 46.16 15.43
C SER A 464 -19.42 47.24 15.90
N ASP A 465 -18.94 47.14 17.14
CA ASP A 465 -17.92 47.93 17.80
C ASP A 465 -16.47 47.54 17.47
N ILE A 466 -16.25 46.43 16.77
CA ILE A 466 -14.93 46.07 16.24
C ILE A 466 -14.50 47.14 15.23
N LEU A 467 -13.44 47.87 15.55
CA LEU A 467 -12.97 49.04 14.80
C LEU A 467 -12.55 48.67 13.38
N ASP A 468 -11.62 47.72 13.23
CA ASP A 468 -11.28 47.10 11.95
C ASP A 468 -11.81 45.66 11.88
N LYS A 469 -12.98 45.53 11.25
CA LYS A 469 -13.63 44.24 11.01
C LYS A 469 -12.88 43.38 9.99
N ALA A 470 -12.07 43.96 9.11
CA ALA A 470 -11.30 43.23 8.11
C ALA A 470 -10.06 42.59 8.74
N ALA A 471 -9.25 43.36 9.46
CA ALA A 471 -8.10 42.83 10.21
C ALA A 471 -8.54 41.77 11.25
N PHE A 472 -9.63 42.02 11.99
CA PHE A 472 -10.17 41.05 12.95
C PHE A 472 -10.53 39.71 12.30
N ARG A 473 -11.19 39.71 11.13
CA ARG A 473 -11.50 38.48 10.39
C ARG A 473 -10.24 37.76 9.90
N THR A 474 -9.27 38.51 9.36
CA THR A 474 -7.99 37.96 8.90
C THR A 474 -7.23 37.28 10.03
N ASN A 475 -7.16 37.91 11.21
CA ASN A 475 -6.46 37.38 12.39
C ASN A 475 -7.13 36.10 12.96
N LEU A 476 -8.42 35.89 12.70
CA LEU A 476 -9.14 34.66 13.02
C LEU A 476 -9.10 33.62 11.88
N GLY A 477 -8.41 33.89 10.77
CA GLY A 477 -8.33 33.02 9.60
C GLY A 477 -9.59 33.02 8.70
N LEU A 478 -10.56 33.90 8.93
CA LEU A 478 -11.79 34.00 8.13
C LEU A 478 -11.59 34.90 6.91
N THR A 479 -11.15 34.31 5.80
CA THR A 479 -10.92 35.00 4.53
C THR A 479 -12.22 35.41 3.79
N SER A 480 -13.40 34.91 4.18
CA SER A 480 -14.69 35.34 3.64
C SER A 480 -15.83 35.16 4.64
N ILE A 481 -16.87 36.00 4.53
CA ILE A 481 -18.15 35.83 5.25
C ILE A 481 -19.07 35.00 4.37
N ALA A 482 -19.42 33.81 4.84
CA ALA A 482 -20.47 32.97 4.27
C ALA A 482 -21.29 32.36 5.41
N THR A 483 -22.58 32.70 5.48
CA THR A 483 -23.51 32.09 6.44
C THR A 483 -23.74 30.63 6.05
N ALA A 484 -23.00 29.71 6.67
CA ALA A 484 -23.08 28.29 6.37
C ALA A 484 -24.34 27.66 6.98
N ALA A 485 -25.14 26.98 6.14
CA ALA A 485 -26.17 26.07 6.59
C ALA A 485 -25.58 24.66 6.83
N VAL A 486 -26.30 23.82 7.58
CA VAL A 486 -25.84 22.48 7.99
C VAL A 486 -25.49 21.62 6.78
N GLY A 487 -24.24 21.14 6.71
CA GLY A 487 -23.79 20.14 5.72
C GLY A 487 -22.67 20.58 4.77
N GLN A 488 -22.10 21.78 4.91
CA GLN A 488 -21.05 22.29 4.01
C GLN A 488 -19.68 22.47 4.68
N ILE A 489 -18.61 22.28 3.90
CA ILE A 489 -17.25 22.66 4.27
C ILE A 489 -17.14 24.20 4.16
N PRO A 490 -16.51 24.91 5.12
CA PRO A 490 -16.29 26.34 5.00
C PRO A 490 -15.58 26.71 3.69
N GLY A 491 -16.18 27.62 2.91
CA GLY A 491 -15.59 28.16 1.68
C GLY A 491 -16.39 27.96 0.38
N THR A 492 -17.53 27.26 0.40
CA THR A 492 -18.42 27.16 -0.78
C THR A 492 -19.79 27.81 -0.52
N THR A 493 -20.06 28.92 -1.20
CA THR A 493 -21.33 29.67 -1.09
C THR A 493 -22.36 29.20 -2.11
N GLY A 494 -23.30 28.36 -1.70
CA GLY A 494 -24.45 28.02 -2.54
C GLY A 494 -25.44 27.04 -1.92
N THR A 495 -26.73 27.39 -1.94
CA THR A 495 -27.85 26.45 -1.91
C THR A 495 -28.22 25.95 -3.32
N THR A 496 -27.68 26.59 -4.35
CA THR A 496 -27.69 26.14 -5.74
C THR A 496 -26.70 25.00 -5.96
N GLN A 497 -27.03 24.10 -6.90
CA GLN A 497 -26.07 23.15 -7.47
C GLN A 497 -24.76 23.88 -7.87
N PRO A 498 -23.58 23.25 -7.70
CA PRO A 498 -22.33 23.82 -8.21
C PRO A 498 -22.47 24.17 -9.69
N ALA A 499 -21.94 25.33 -10.08
CA ALA A 499 -22.08 25.82 -11.44
C ALA A 499 -21.46 24.86 -12.46
N SER A 500 -21.99 24.85 -13.68
CA SER A 500 -21.50 23.92 -14.70
C SER A 500 -20.01 24.12 -14.97
N GLY A 501 -19.25 23.02 -14.98
CA GLY A 501 -17.79 23.00 -15.02
C GLY A 501 -17.11 22.79 -13.65
N MET A 502 -17.83 22.84 -12.52
CA MET A 502 -17.22 22.79 -11.18
C MET A 502 -17.27 21.40 -10.52
N ARG A 503 -16.34 21.13 -9.59
CA ARG A 503 -16.41 19.95 -8.71
C ARG A 503 -17.73 19.94 -7.94
N GLY A 504 -18.38 18.78 -7.89
CA GLY A 504 -19.70 18.60 -7.30
C GLY A 504 -20.87 18.98 -8.20
N GLU A 505 -20.65 19.49 -9.42
CA GLU A 505 -21.70 19.66 -10.43
C GLU A 505 -22.46 18.33 -10.60
N ARG A 506 -23.78 18.37 -10.44
CA ARG A 506 -24.64 17.22 -10.68
C ARG A 506 -25.61 17.49 -11.83
N ILE A 507 -25.56 16.62 -12.82
CA ILE A 507 -26.55 16.51 -13.89
C ILE A 507 -27.41 15.28 -13.57
N SER A 508 -28.73 15.41 -13.57
CA SER A 508 -29.67 14.31 -13.31
C SER A 508 -30.78 14.31 -14.35
N VAL A 509 -31.07 13.15 -14.94
CA VAL A 509 -32.17 12.97 -15.90
C VAL A 509 -33.02 11.78 -15.47
N SER A 510 -34.32 12.00 -15.38
CA SER A 510 -35.31 10.94 -15.10
C SER A 510 -36.16 10.66 -16.33
N GLY A 511 -36.63 9.43 -16.47
CA GLY A 511 -37.53 9.04 -17.55
C GLY A 511 -38.27 7.74 -17.27
N SER A 512 -39.09 7.33 -18.22
CA SER A 512 -39.81 6.05 -18.19
C SER A 512 -39.86 5.41 -19.57
N LEU A 513 -39.91 4.09 -19.58
CA LEU A 513 -39.95 3.23 -20.74
C LEU A 513 -41.10 2.25 -20.59
N ASN A 514 -41.99 2.23 -21.58
CA ASN A 514 -42.90 1.11 -21.81
C ASN A 514 -42.22 0.18 -22.83
N PHE A 515 -42.02 -1.09 -22.49
CA PHE A 515 -41.28 -2.01 -23.36
C PHE A 515 -42.11 -2.35 -24.61
N ALA A 516 -41.50 -2.21 -25.80
CA ALA A 516 -42.15 -2.48 -27.08
C ALA A 516 -42.46 -3.99 -27.31
N GLY A 517 -41.76 -4.88 -26.61
CA GLY A 517 -41.96 -6.32 -26.66
C GLY A 517 -41.10 -7.06 -25.65
N SER A 518 -41.49 -8.30 -25.33
CA SER A 518 -40.73 -9.17 -24.42
C SER A 518 -39.32 -9.40 -24.96
N GLY A 519 -38.30 -9.28 -24.11
CA GLY A 519 -36.90 -9.36 -24.49
C GLY A 519 -36.40 -8.19 -25.35
N THR A 520 -37.18 -7.12 -25.54
CA THR A 520 -36.75 -5.96 -26.34
C THR A 520 -36.14 -4.88 -25.44
N PRO A 521 -34.84 -4.54 -25.59
CA PRO A 521 -34.22 -3.46 -24.83
C PRO A 521 -34.69 -2.08 -25.28
N GLY A 522 -34.62 -1.09 -24.40
CA GLY A 522 -34.98 0.30 -24.70
C GLY A 522 -34.34 1.31 -23.74
N ASN A 523 -34.45 2.60 -24.06
CA ASN A 523 -33.92 3.70 -23.26
C ASN A 523 -34.96 4.12 -22.21
N ILE A 524 -34.57 4.20 -20.93
CA ILE A 524 -35.34 4.90 -19.89
C ILE A 524 -35.12 6.41 -20.02
N CYS A 525 -33.84 6.81 -20.11
CA CYS A 525 -33.40 8.18 -20.32
C CYS A 525 -31.95 8.19 -20.85
N PHE A 526 -31.42 9.36 -21.16
CA PHE A 526 -30.00 9.55 -21.48
C PHE A 526 -29.49 10.85 -20.84
N ILE A 527 -28.17 10.94 -20.70
CA ILE A 527 -27.47 12.09 -20.17
C ILE A 527 -26.24 12.37 -21.04
N ASP A 528 -26.03 13.64 -21.40
CA ASP A 528 -24.84 14.08 -22.11
C ASP A 528 -23.83 14.61 -21.10
N VAL A 529 -22.69 13.93 -20.96
CA VAL A 529 -21.67 14.22 -19.95
C VAL A 529 -20.48 14.93 -20.62
N PRO A 530 -20.19 16.20 -20.29
CA PRO A 530 -19.04 16.94 -20.83
C PRO A 530 -17.70 16.30 -20.47
N ALA A 531 -16.64 16.69 -21.19
CA ALA A 531 -15.28 16.22 -20.91
C ALA A 531 -14.85 16.52 -19.45
N GLY A 532 -14.23 15.54 -18.79
CA GLY A 532 -13.82 15.64 -17.38
C GLY A 532 -13.94 14.29 -16.65
N VAL A 533 -13.72 14.29 -15.32
CA VAL A 533 -13.90 13.09 -14.48
C VAL A 533 -15.22 13.17 -13.74
N TRP A 534 -16.06 12.16 -13.92
CA TRP A 534 -17.42 12.08 -13.38
C TRP A 534 -17.66 10.72 -12.72
N ASP A 535 -18.47 10.70 -11.68
CA ASP A 535 -19.06 9.48 -11.14
C ASP A 535 -20.53 9.41 -11.60
N LEU A 536 -20.89 8.33 -12.30
CA LEU A 536 -22.26 8.03 -12.72
C LEU A 536 -22.95 7.11 -11.72
N ASP A 537 -24.23 7.37 -11.41
CA ASP A 537 -25.07 6.46 -10.62
C ASP A 537 -26.51 6.45 -11.13
N PHE A 538 -27.26 5.38 -10.85
CA PHE A 538 -28.65 5.27 -11.26
C PHE A 538 -29.52 4.55 -10.22
N PHE A 539 -30.83 4.81 -10.32
CA PHE A 539 -31.85 3.89 -9.84
C PHE A 539 -32.92 3.68 -10.93
N SER A 540 -33.51 2.49 -11.00
CA SER A 540 -34.66 2.19 -11.86
C SER A 540 -35.64 1.25 -11.18
N ILE A 541 -36.94 1.54 -11.28
CA ILE A 541 -38.03 0.76 -10.70
C ILE A 541 -38.85 0.15 -11.83
N PHE A 542 -38.85 -1.18 -11.92
CA PHE A 542 -39.73 -1.93 -12.81
C PHE A 542 -41.13 -2.03 -12.19
N GLY A 543 -42.15 -1.76 -13.00
CA GLY A 543 -43.55 -1.83 -12.60
C GLY A 543 -44.40 -2.42 -13.74
N GLY A 544 -45.15 -3.46 -13.42
CA GLY A 544 -46.06 -4.14 -14.34
C GLY A 544 -46.82 -5.26 -13.63
N PRO A 545 -47.91 -5.77 -14.21
CA PRO A 545 -48.64 -6.91 -13.68
C PRO A 545 -47.77 -8.17 -13.71
N GLY A 546 -47.90 -9.04 -12.69
CA GLY A 546 -47.08 -10.23 -12.51
C GLY A 546 -47.03 -11.16 -13.72
N ALA A 547 -45.83 -11.64 -14.04
CA ALA A 547 -45.60 -12.50 -15.19
C ALA A 547 -46.20 -13.91 -14.99
N THR A 548 -46.79 -14.47 -16.05
CA THR A 548 -47.51 -15.75 -15.96
C THR A 548 -46.60 -16.98 -15.90
N THR A 549 -45.32 -16.87 -16.31
CA THR A 549 -44.36 -18.00 -16.30
C THR A 549 -43.01 -17.66 -15.67
N SER A 550 -42.39 -16.57 -16.09
CA SER A 550 -41.19 -16.00 -15.48
C SER A 550 -40.99 -14.57 -15.98
N SER A 551 -40.28 -13.78 -15.20
CA SER A 551 -39.79 -12.46 -15.61
C SER A 551 -38.29 -12.36 -15.44
N ASP A 552 -37.65 -11.61 -16.32
CA ASP A 552 -36.20 -11.38 -16.33
C ASP A 552 -35.94 -9.90 -16.63
N TRP A 553 -35.40 -9.18 -15.66
CA TRP A 553 -35.22 -7.73 -15.73
C TRP A 553 -33.76 -7.35 -15.67
N ILE A 554 -33.32 -6.45 -16.55
CA ILE A 554 -31.94 -5.97 -16.65
C ILE A 554 -31.95 -4.44 -16.77
N THR A 555 -31.07 -3.77 -16.02
CA THR A 555 -30.76 -2.33 -16.24
C THR A 555 -29.26 -2.16 -16.45
N ALA A 556 -28.86 -1.33 -17.41
CA ALA A 556 -27.46 -1.00 -17.67
C ALA A 556 -27.29 0.50 -17.98
N ILE A 557 -26.18 1.10 -17.53
CA ILE A 557 -25.67 2.32 -18.17
C ILE A 557 -24.86 1.88 -19.39
N SER A 558 -25.12 2.46 -20.56
CA SER A 558 -24.40 2.14 -21.80
C SER A 558 -24.12 3.38 -22.65
N THR A 559 -23.06 3.35 -23.46
CA THR A 559 -22.81 4.34 -24.52
C THR A 559 -23.63 4.07 -25.78
N VAL A 560 -24.27 2.91 -25.88
CA VAL A 560 -25.11 2.48 -27.02
C VAL A 560 -26.59 2.61 -26.64
N SER A 561 -27.40 3.21 -27.52
CA SER A 561 -28.86 3.30 -27.34
C SER A 561 -29.50 1.91 -27.38
N ALA A 562 -30.47 1.66 -26.50
CA ALA A 562 -31.30 0.46 -26.48
C ALA A 562 -30.50 -0.85 -26.45
N SER A 563 -29.44 -0.91 -25.64
CA SER A 563 -28.67 -2.13 -25.41
C SER A 563 -28.28 -2.31 -23.95
N VAL A 564 -28.59 -3.47 -23.38
CA VAL A 564 -28.15 -3.86 -22.03
C VAL A 564 -26.87 -4.71 -22.03
N GLY A 565 -26.22 -4.86 -23.19
CA GLY A 565 -24.97 -5.63 -23.34
C GLY A 565 -23.91 -4.89 -24.12
N SER A 566 -24.22 -4.39 -25.32
CA SER A 566 -23.27 -3.60 -26.11
C SER A 566 -23.08 -2.22 -25.48
N GLY A 567 -21.83 -1.78 -25.36
CA GLY A 567 -21.45 -0.49 -24.78
C GLY A 567 -21.76 -0.32 -23.27
N ALA A 568 -22.23 -1.37 -22.59
CA ALA A 568 -22.58 -1.33 -21.18
C ALA A 568 -21.32 -1.08 -20.32
N ILE A 569 -21.44 -0.24 -19.29
CA ILE A 569 -20.34 0.17 -18.41
C ILE A 569 -20.67 -0.07 -16.94
N GLY A 570 -19.68 -0.54 -16.19
CA GLY A 570 -19.80 -0.79 -14.76
C GLY A 570 -20.76 -1.93 -14.42
N PHE A 571 -21.67 -1.70 -13.49
CA PHE A 571 -22.56 -2.73 -12.95
C PHE A 571 -23.90 -2.79 -13.70
N THR A 572 -24.25 -3.99 -14.19
CA THR A 572 -25.50 -4.28 -14.89
C THR A 572 -26.33 -5.25 -14.04
N PRO A 573 -27.20 -4.74 -13.13
CA PRO A 573 -28.08 -5.59 -12.33
C PRO A 573 -29.05 -6.39 -13.20
N HIS A 574 -29.17 -7.66 -12.86
CA HIS A 574 -30.00 -8.66 -13.53
C HIS A 574 -30.77 -9.44 -12.47
N THR A 575 -32.10 -9.45 -12.57
CA THR A 575 -32.96 -10.12 -11.58
C THR A 575 -34.04 -10.95 -12.27
N ARG A 576 -34.10 -12.24 -11.93
CA ARG A 576 -35.03 -13.23 -12.49
C ARG A 576 -36.03 -13.70 -11.43
N HIS A 577 -37.31 -13.74 -11.77
CA HIS A 577 -38.38 -14.20 -10.87
C HIS A 577 -39.26 -15.30 -11.48
N PRO A 578 -39.84 -16.19 -10.64
CA PRO A 578 -40.77 -17.24 -11.07
C PRO A 578 -42.18 -16.71 -11.36
N SER A 579 -43.02 -17.56 -11.94
CA SER A 579 -44.44 -17.31 -12.27
C SER A 579 -45.27 -16.79 -11.10
N GLY A 580 -46.18 -15.85 -11.37
CA GLY A 580 -47.19 -15.39 -10.41
C GLY A 580 -46.67 -14.41 -9.35
N ALA A 581 -45.47 -13.87 -9.56
CA ALA A 581 -44.81 -12.96 -8.64
C ALA A 581 -45.15 -11.48 -8.94
N ASP A 582 -46.09 -10.90 -8.20
CA ASP A 582 -46.45 -9.47 -8.25
C ASP A 582 -45.51 -8.62 -7.36
N TYR A 583 -44.35 -8.22 -7.90
CA TYR A 583 -43.41 -7.35 -7.19
C TYR A 583 -42.85 -6.25 -8.10
N SER A 584 -42.70 -5.05 -7.55
CA SER A 584 -41.87 -3.99 -8.14
C SER A 584 -40.42 -4.19 -7.70
N ILE A 585 -39.48 -4.09 -8.64
CA ILE A 585 -38.04 -4.25 -8.35
C ILE A 585 -37.31 -2.93 -8.59
N CYS A 586 -36.51 -2.53 -7.60
CA CYS A 586 -35.56 -1.43 -7.73
C CYS A 586 -34.17 -2.00 -8.05
N HIS A 587 -33.62 -1.60 -9.19
CA HIS A 587 -32.21 -1.77 -9.50
C HIS A 587 -31.47 -0.46 -9.19
N THR A 588 -30.32 -0.56 -8.56
CA THR A 588 -29.36 0.54 -8.35
C THR A 588 -27.97 0.08 -8.74
N ALA A 589 -27.08 1.03 -9.02
CA ALA A 589 -25.65 0.76 -9.18
C ALA A 589 -24.81 1.54 -8.15
N PRO A 590 -23.64 1.01 -7.76
CA PRO A 590 -22.61 1.84 -7.15
C PRO A 590 -22.16 2.94 -8.12
N ARG A 591 -21.48 3.96 -7.59
CA ARG A 591 -20.90 5.02 -8.42
C ARG A 591 -19.83 4.46 -9.37
N ILE A 592 -20.02 4.68 -10.66
CA ILE A 592 -19.14 4.23 -11.74
C ILE A 592 -18.35 5.44 -12.25
N ARG A 593 -17.03 5.42 -12.09
CA ARG A 593 -16.17 6.52 -12.58
C ARG A 593 -15.99 6.44 -14.08
N VAL A 594 -16.21 7.57 -14.76
CA VAL A 594 -15.96 7.76 -16.19
C VAL A 594 -15.09 9.00 -16.41
N THR A 595 -14.25 8.95 -17.44
CA THR A 595 -13.40 10.08 -17.85
C THR A 595 -13.58 10.36 -19.35
N PRO A 596 -14.74 10.86 -19.79
CA PRO A 596 -14.96 11.26 -21.18
C PRO A 596 -13.98 12.37 -21.61
N ALA A 597 -13.39 12.22 -22.80
CA ALA A 597 -12.48 13.20 -23.40
C ALA A 597 -13.19 14.30 -24.22
N ALA A 598 -14.45 14.06 -24.58
CA ALA A 598 -15.38 14.98 -25.24
C ALA A 598 -16.79 14.71 -24.68
N THR A 599 -17.78 15.56 -25.00
CA THR A 599 -19.16 15.31 -24.55
C THR A 599 -19.65 13.94 -25.02
N THR A 600 -19.90 13.04 -24.07
CA THR A 600 -20.25 11.64 -24.32
C THR A 600 -21.65 11.36 -23.79
N ARG A 601 -22.50 10.75 -24.61
CA ARG A 601 -23.84 10.34 -24.21
C ARG A 601 -23.81 9.00 -23.49
N TYR A 602 -24.44 8.95 -22.33
CA TYR A 602 -24.72 7.71 -21.61
C TYR A 602 -26.23 7.51 -21.53
N TYR A 603 -26.69 6.33 -21.94
CA TYR A 603 -28.07 5.89 -21.88
C TYR A 603 -28.28 5.04 -20.62
N LEU A 604 -29.38 5.26 -19.91
CA LEU A 604 -29.91 4.29 -18.96
C LEU A 604 -30.83 3.35 -19.73
N ASN A 605 -30.33 2.18 -20.07
CA ASN A 605 -31.06 1.17 -20.82
C ASN A 605 -31.67 0.15 -19.87
N ALA A 606 -32.81 -0.40 -20.26
CA ALA A 606 -33.37 -1.56 -19.61
C ALA A 606 -33.88 -2.57 -20.63
N GLN A 607 -34.03 -3.82 -20.18
CA GLN A 607 -34.67 -4.91 -20.90
C GLN A 607 -35.53 -5.67 -19.90
N ALA A 608 -36.74 -6.04 -20.32
CA ALA A 608 -37.60 -6.95 -19.58
C ALA A 608 -37.97 -8.11 -20.51
N SER A 609 -37.85 -9.34 -20.02
CA SER A 609 -38.48 -10.52 -20.61
C SER A 609 -39.64 -10.94 -19.70
N TRP A 610 -40.80 -11.18 -20.28
CA TRP A 610 -42.02 -11.54 -19.56
C TRP A 610 -43.00 -12.35 -20.41
N SER A 611 -44.03 -12.88 -19.76
CA SER A 611 -45.21 -13.50 -20.38
C SER A 611 -46.49 -12.87 -19.82
N GLY A 612 -47.38 -12.42 -20.70
CA GLY A 612 -48.60 -11.68 -20.35
C GLY A 612 -48.56 -10.20 -20.74
N ALA A 613 -49.25 -9.36 -19.96
CA ALA A 613 -49.36 -7.93 -20.22
C ALA A 613 -48.01 -7.20 -20.06
N GLY A 614 -47.88 -6.05 -20.72
CA GLY A 614 -46.61 -5.33 -20.83
C GLY A 614 -46.08 -4.75 -19.52
N TYR A 615 -44.76 -4.71 -19.40
CA TYR A 615 -44.07 -4.03 -18.30
C TYR A 615 -43.71 -2.59 -18.66
N SER A 616 -43.53 -1.79 -17.62
CA SER A 616 -42.91 -0.47 -17.67
C SER A 616 -41.72 -0.42 -16.71
N VAL A 617 -40.83 0.54 -16.92
CA VAL A 617 -39.77 0.88 -15.97
C VAL A 617 -39.63 2.39 -15.92
N SER A 618 -39.41 2.93 -14.73
CA SER A 618 -39.02 4.33 -14.52
C SER A 618 -37.63 4.38 -13.91
N GLY A 619 -36.89 5.46 -14.10
CA GLY A 619 -35.56 5.56 -13.51
C GLY A 619 -34.92 6.92 -13.66
N THR A 620 -33.83 7.11 -12.93
CA THR A 620 -33.00 8.32 -12.97
C THR A 620 -31.55 7.93 -13.15
N LEU A 621 -30.87 8.60 -14.09
CA LEU A 621 -29.43 8.57 -14.28
C LEU A 621 -28.84 9.89 -13.78
N GLN A 622 -27.79 9.81 -12.97
CA GLN A 622 -27.07 10.96 -12.42
C GLN A 622 -25.61 10.91 -12.81
N ALA A 623 -25.01 12.07 -13.03
CA ALA A 623 -23.58 12.28 -13.20
C ALA A 623 -23.13 13.36 -12.20
N THR A 624 -22.18 13.04 -11.32
CA THR A 624 -21.59 14.00 -10.37
C THR A 624 -20.11 14.22 -10.71
N ARG A 625 -19.69 15.46 -10.98
CA ARG A 625 -18.30 15.80 -11.31
C ARG A 625 -17.41 15.70 -10.07
N VAL A 626 -16.27 15.02 -10.19
CA VAL A 626 -15.37 14.76 -9.04
C VAL A 626 -14.03 15.48 -9.08
N SER A 627 -13.61 16.02 -10.24
CA SER A 627 -12.33 16.75 -10.38
C SER A 627 -12.38 18.03 -11.20
#